data_AF-A0A0L9TDH1-F1
#
_entry.id   AF-A0A0L9TDH1-F1
#
_cell.length_a   1.000
_cell.length_b   1.000
_cell.length_c   1.000
_cell.angle_alpha   90.00
_cell.angle_beta   90.00
_cell.angle_gamma   90.00
#
_symmetry.space_group_name_H-M   'P 1'
#
loop_
_entity.id
_entity.type
_entity.pdbx_description
1 polymer ?
#
loop_
_entity_poly.entity_id
_entity_poly.type
_entity_poly.pdbx_seq_one_letter_code
_entity_poly.pdbx_strand_id
1 'polypeptide(L)'
;METTKRGCPSHPERQMLLKPQGSPYRCSGCREVGFGRSYHCEMKNCGYILHEECATAVSLAFHRFFPRSHFEFYEKAPGHRVRYCDACGNDVLGFVYHCCSTGYDLHPCCIKLKDSISDGEGLVSLELCQKVPSKCVQCKHRNVVDGIRGWSYVSSDSGGKCCYHVWCVKQLILENLNKGYFSNETSSIGMSDREYSQLAVRNMDMVRSRRISRRLGTMKKYTKIAVLVFKLVFSAVFGNPITAIASLVEALVSD
;
A
#
# COMPACT_ATOMS: atom_id res chain seq x y z
N MET A 1 -24.61 -11.96 -6.91
CA MET A 1 -23.44 -12.82 -6.59
C MET A 1 -23.24 -12.74 -5.10
N GLU A 2 -23.52 -13.82 -4.37
CA GLU A 2 -23.34 -13.86 -2.91
C GLU A 2 -21.87 -13.66 -2.58
N THR A 3 -21.55 -12.57 -1.89
CA THR A 3 -20.21 -12.34 -1.35
C THR A 3 -20.08 -13.14 -0.05
N THR A 4 -19.77 -14.42 -0.15
CA THR A 4 -19.39 -15.22 1.01
C THR A 4 -18.04 -14.72 1.49
N LYS A 5 -18.01 -14.11 2.69
CA LYS A 5 -16.76 -13.66 3.30
C LYS A 5 -15.88 -14.87 3.60
N ARG A 6 -14.61 -14.81 3.21
CA ARG A 6 -13.65 -15.91 3.46
C ARG A 6 -13.42 -16.05 4.96
N GLY A 7 -13.52 -17.28 5.44
CA GLY A 7 -13.33 -17.63 6.85
C GLY A 7 -11.89 -17.99 7.21
N CYS A 8 -11.68 -18.34 8.47
CA CYS A 8 -10.42 -18.92 8.93
C CYS A 8 -10.39 -20.42 8.57
N PRO A 9 -9.39 -20.93 7.82
CA PRO A 9 -9.32 -22.34 7.46
C PRO A 9 -9.27 -23.29 8.65
N SER A 10 -8.69 -22.86 9.79
CA SER A 10 -8.63 -23.64 11.03
C SER A 10 -9.92 -23.58 11.85
N HIS A 11 -10.80 -22.62 11.57
CA HIS A 11 -12.04 -22.40 12.31
C HIS A 11 -13.19 -22.07 11.33
N PRO A 12 -13.60 -23.02 10.46
CA PRO A 12 -14.52 -22.77 9.35
C PRO A 12 -15.94 -22.37 9.82
N GLU A 13 -16.37 -22.89 10.96
CA GLU A 13 -17.66 -22.58 11.59
C GLU A 13 -17.71 -21.19 12.24
N ARG A 14 -16.56 -20.52 12.37
CA ARG A 14 -16.46 -19.21 13.04
C ARG A 14 -16.37 -18.09 12.03
N GLN A 15 -17.18 -17.07 12.24
CA GLN A 15 -17.14 -15.87 11.41
C GLN A 15 -15.88 -15.06 11.71
N MET A 16 -15.35 -14.41 10.68
CA MET A 16 -14.33 -13.40 10.87
C MET A 16 -14.99 -12.06 11.22
N LEU A 17 -14.46 -11.38 12.23
CA LEU A 17 -14.95 -10.09 12.70
C LEU A 17 -14.12 -8.96 12.13
N LEU A 18 -14.79 -7.95 11.60
CA LEU A 18 -14.14 -6.72 11.13
C LEU A 18 -13.70 -5.91 12.34
N LYS A 19 -12.40 -5.82 12.56
CA LYS A 19 -11.79 -4.99 13.60
C LYS A 19 -11.50 -3.59 13.04
N PRO A 20 -11.61 -2.56 13.88
CA PRO A 20 -11.16 -1.22 13.51
C PRO A 20 -9.64 -1.23 13.25
N GLN A 21 -9.15 -0.13 12.70
CA GLN A 21 -7.72 0.09 12.53
C GLN A 21 -6.94 -0.06 13.85
N GLY A 22 -5.77 -0.66 13.78
CA GLY A 22 -4.89 -0.91 14.92
C GLY A 22 -3.42 -0.94 14.50
N SER A 23 -2.62 -1.79 15.14
CA SER A 23 -1.22 -2.00 14.75
C SER A 23 -1.10 -2.55 13.33
N PRO A 24 0.03 -2.32 12.64
CA PRO A 24 0.32 -2.98 11.38
C PRO A 24 0.21 -4.50 11.54
N TYR A 25 -0.31 -5.18 10.52
CA TYR A 25 -0.48 -6.63 10.55
C TYR A 25 -0.02 -7.24 9.24
N ARG A 26 0.28 -8.54 9.27
CA ARG A 26 0.51 -9.33 8.06
C ARG A 26 -0.74 -10.13 7.74
N CYS A 27 -1.26 -9.94 6.53
CA CYS A 27 -2.42 -10.72 6.07
C CYS A 27 -2.04 -12.19 5.91
N SER A 28 -2.83 -13.08 6.48
CA SER A 28 -2.64 -14.53 6.42
C SER A 28 -2.93 -15.11 5.03
N GLY A 29 -3.74 -14.41 4.23
CA GLY A 29 -4.09 -14.78 2.87
C GLY A 29 -3.03 -14.39 1.84
N CYS A 30 -2.89 -13.09 1.57
CA CYS A 30 -1.95 -12.60 0.54
C CYS A 30 -0.50 -12.41 1.03
N ARG A 31 -0.26 -12.50 2.34
CA ARG A 31 1.05 -12.30 3.01
C ARG A 31 1.62 -10.88 2.96
N GLU A 32 0.91 -9.93 2.35
CA GLU A 32 1.27 -8.51 2.38
C GLU A 32 0.97 -7.87 3.73
N VAL A 33 1.70 -6.79 4.04
CA VAL A 33 1.43 -5.95 5.22
C VAL A 33 0.19 -5.09 4.97
N GLY A 34 -0.64 -4.92 6.01
CA GLY A 34 -1.81 -4.05 5.99
C GLY A 34 -1.80 -3.02 7.12
N PHE A 35 -2.46 -1.91 6.84
CA PHE A 35 -2.74 -0.84 7.78
C PHE A 35 -4.24 -0.53 7.71
N GLY A 36 -4.84 -0.19 8.84
CA GLY A 36 -6.28 0.05 8.89
C GLY A 36 -7.08 -1.19 9.30
N ARG A 37 -8.34 -1.21 8.88
CA ARG A 37 -9.30 -2.24 9.29
C ARG A 37 -8.92 -3.61 8.71
N SER A 38 -9.31 -4.66 9.41
CA SER A 38 -9.01 -6.04 9.03
C SER A 38 -10.04 -7.01 9.58
N TYR A 39 -10.18 -8.15 8.92
CA TYR A 39 -10.97 -9.26 9.43
C TYR A 39 -10.08 -10.15 10.30
N HIS A 40 -10.54 -10.46 11.51
CA HIS A 40 -9.83 -11.32 12.47
C HIS A 40 -10.67 -12.55 12.77
N CYS A 41 -10.03 -13.70 12.92
CA CYS A 41 -10.71 -14.87 13.49
C CYS A 41 -11.11 -14.57 14.94
N GLU A 42 -12.35 -14.89 15.32
CA GLU A 42 -12.84 -14.69 16.68
C GLU A 42 -12.24 -15.68 17.69
N MET A 43 -11.68 -16.80 17.20
CA MET A 43 -11.14 -17.83 18.07
C MET A 43 -9.94 -17.30 18.88
N LYS A 44 -9.99 -17.51 20.20
CA LYS A 44 -8.92 -17.12 21.12
C LYS A 44 -7.59 -17.74 20.68
N ASN A 45 -6.53 -16.95 20.70
CA ASN A 45 -5.17 -17.33 20.26
C ASN A 45 -5.03 -17.68 18.77
N CYS A 46 -6.01 -17.35 17.92
CA CYS A 46 -5.87 -17.48 16.47
C CYS A 46 -5.34 -16.18 15.86
N GLY A 47 -4.11 -16.20 15.34
CA GLY A 47 -3.50 -15.07 14.64
C GLY A 47 -3.95 -14.89 13.18
N TYR A 48 -5.08 -15.47 12.78
CA TYR A 48 -5.54 -15.43 11.39
C TYR A 48 -6.24 -14.10 11.08
N ILE A 49 -5.54 -13.25 10.34
CA ILE A 49 -5.95 -11.88 9.99
C ILE A 49 -5.97 -11.74 8.48
N LEU A 50 -7.03 -11.13 7.92
CA LEU A 50 -7.14 -10.82 6.49
C LEU A 50 -7.34 -9.32 6.28
N HIS A 51 -6.78 -8.78 5.20
CA HIS A 51 -7.23 -7.49 4.66
C HIS A 51 -8.72 -7.55 4.31
N GLU A 52 -9.40 -6.40 4.29
CA GLU A 52 -10.78 -6.33 3.82
C GLU A 52 -10.90 -6.84 2.38
N GLU A 53 -9.98 -6.47 1.49
CA GLU A 53 -9.94 -6.89 0.09
C GLU A 53 -9.66 -8.39 -0.07
N CYS A 54 -8.94 -8.99 0.88
CA CYS A 54 -8.68 -10.43 0.90
C CYS A 54 -9.91 -11.20 1.40
N ALA A 55 -10.53 -10.74 2.50
CA ALA A 55 -11.70 -11.39 3.08
C ALA A 55 -12.94 -11.30 2.19
N THR A 56 -13.06 -10.23 1.40
CA THR A 56 -14.18 -9.95 0.51
C THR A 56 -13.85 -10.15 -0.97
N ALA A 57 -12.71 -10.79 -1.28
CA ALA A 57 -12.32 -11.07 -2.66
C ALA A 57 -13.41 -11.87 -3.37
N VAL A 58 -13.84 -11.39 -4.53
CA VAL A 58 -14.80 -12.06 -5.41
C VAL A 58 -14.09 -13.11 -6.26
N SER A 59 -14.82 -14.09 -6.78
CA SER A 59 -14.23 -15.15 -7.62
C SER A 59 -13.65 -14.62 -8.94
N LEU A 60 -14.24 -13.58 -9.50
CA LEU A 60 -13.84 -12.99 -10.79
C LEU A 60 -13.78 -11.47 -10.68
N ALA A 61 -12.69 -10.88 -11.16
CA ALA A 61 -12.44 -9.45 -11.17
C ALA A 61 -11.89 -8.96 -12.51
N PHE A 62 -12.05 -7.65 -12.74
CA PHE A 62 -11.63 -6.95 -13.95
C PHE A 62 -10.89 -5.68 -13.58
N HIS A 63 -9.96 -5.26 -14.42
CA HIS A 63 -9.24 -4.01 -14.23
C HIS A 63 -9.05 -3.29 -15.56
N ARG A 64 -9.28 -1.97 -15.60
CA ARG A 64 -9.26 -1.17 -16.84
C ARG A 64 -7.91 -1.19 -17.58
N PHE A 65 -6.82 -1.42 -16.86
CA PHE A 65 -5.47 -1.56 -17.44
C PHE A 65 -5.22 -2.89 -18.14
N PHE A 66 -6.13 -3.84 -17.96
CA PHE A 66 -6.07 -5.16 -18.56
C PHE A 66 -7.42 -5.50 -19.18
N PRO A 67 -7.86 -4.77 -20.23
CA PRO A 67 -9.21 -4.89 -20.79
C PRO A 67 -9.50 -6.25 -21.44
N ARG A 68 -8.46 -7.07 -21.67
CA ARG A 68 -8.57 -8.43 -22.22
C ARG A 68 -8.33 -9.53 -21.19
N SER A 69 -8.23 -9.17 -19.91
CA SER A 69 -7.92 -10.11 -18.83
C SER A 69 -9.10 -10.30 -17.92
N HIS A 70 -9.39 -11.57 -17.65
CA HIS A 70 -10.38 -12.05 -16.68
C HIS A 70 -9.60 -12.61 -15.51
N PHE A 71 -9.63 -11.93 -14.37
CA PHE A 71 -8.84 -12.34 -13.22
C PHE A 71 -9.67 -13.21 -12.28
N GLU A 72 -9.33 -14.49 -12.21
CA GLU A 72 -9.90 -15.42 -11.26
C GLU A 72 -9.11 -15.38 -9.95
N PHE A 73 -9.83 -15.44 -8.83
CA PHE A 73 -9.20 -15.46 -7.52
C PHE A 73 -8.73 -16.88 -7.14
N TYR A 74 -7.51 -16.98 -6.64
CA TYR A 74 -6.91 -18.20 -6.11
C TYR A 74 -6.33 -17.95 -4.71
N GLU A 75 -6.54 -18.88 -3.78
CA GLU A 75 -5.91 -18.83 -2.46
C GLU A 75 -4.40 -19.13 -2.52
N LYS A 76 -3.98 -19.86 -3.55
CA LYS A 76 -2.58 -20.11 -3.86
C LYS A 76 -2.38 -19.95 -5.35
N ALA A 77 -1.35 -19.22 -5.73
CA ALA A 77 -1.07 -19.00 -7.13
C ALA A 77 -0.84 -20.32 -7.90
N PRO A 78 -1.36 -20.47 -9.13
CA PRO A 78 -1.26 -21.72 -9.86
C PRO A 78 0.18 -22.03 -10.28
N GLY A 79 0.53 -23.33 -10.34
CA GLY A 79 1.85 -23.81 -10.74
C GLY A 79 2.95 -23.61 -9.69
N HIS A 80 4.20 -23.83 -10.09
CA HIS A 80 5.37 -23.84 -9.19
C HIS A 80 6.39 -22.71 -9.45
N ARG A 81 6.07 -21.77 -10.34
CA ARG A 81 6.97 -20.65 -10.67
C ARG A 81 6.84 -19.52 -9.64
N VAL A 82 7.92 -18.76 -9.46
CA VAL A 82 7.87 -17.46 -8.79
C VAL A 82 6.97 -16.53 -9.60
N ARG A 83 6.11 -15.77 -8.92
CA ARG A 83 5.15 -14.86 -9.53
C ARG A 83 5.27 -13.49 -8.90
N TYR A 84 5.12 -12.48 -9.74
CA TYR A 84 5.17 -11.08 -9.36
C TYR A 84 3.86 -10.42 -9.73
N CYS A 85 3.43 -9.47 -8.90
CA CYS A 85 2.23 -8.70 -9.16
C CYS A 85 2.49 -7.69 -10.29
N ASP A 86 1.75 -7.76 -11.38
CA ASP A 86 1.90 -6.86 -12.54
C ASP A 86 1.56 -5.39 -12.21
N ALA A 87 0.88 -5.14 -11.09
CA ALA A 87 0.58 -3.80 -10.59
C ALA A 87 1.71 -3.20 -9.75
N CYS A 88 2.34 -3.96 -8.86
CA CYS A 88 3.32 -3.39 -7.93
C CYS A 88 4.71 -4.01 -8.01
N GLY A 89 4.94 -4.98 -8.88
CA GLY A 89 6.23 -5.66 -9.03
C GLY A 89 6.66 -6.52 -7.84
N ASN A 90 5.87 -6.62 -6.77
CA ASN A 90 6.21 -7.41 -5.58
C ASN A 90 5.85 -8.89 -5.77
N ASP A 91 6.50 -9.75 -4.99
CA ASP A 91 6.21 -11.18 -4.94
C ASP A 91 4.75 -11.48 -4.60
N VAL A 92 4.20 -12.50 -5.25
CA VAL A 92 2.89 -13.08 -4.93
C VAL A 92 3.11 -14.33 -4.07
N LEU A 93 2.87 -14.19 -2.77
CA LEU A 93 3.18 -15.22 -1.76
C LEU A 93 1.94 -15.98 -1.23
N GLY A 94 0.75 -15.68 -1.75
CA GLY A 94 -0.49 -16.27 -1.28
C GLY A 94 -1.67 -15.91 -2.19
N PHE A 95 -2.75 -15.41 -1.59
CA PHE A 95 -3.96 -14.99 -2.31
C PHE A 95 -3.62 -14.10 -3.51
N VAL A 96 -4.16 -14.46 -4.68
CA VAL A 96 -3.85 -13.82 -5.96
C VAL A 96 -5.07 -13.79 -6.87
N TYR A 97 -5.14 -12.75 -7.70
CA TYR A 97 -5.98 -12.70 -8.89
C TYR A 97 -5.12 -13.07 -10.10
N HIS A 98 -5.41 -14.20 -10.73
CA HIS A 98 -4.66 -14.73 -11.88
C HIS A 98 -5.52 -14.72 -13.14
N CYS A 99 -4.95 -14.28 -14.27
CA CYS A 99 -5.58 -14.39 -15.58
C CYS A 99 -4.89 -15.48 -16.40
N CYS A 100 -5.56 -16.62 -16.60
CA CYS A 100 -5.00 -17.78 -17.31
C CYS A 100 -4.60 -17.45 -18.77
N SER A 101 -5.33 -16.57 -19.45
CA SER A 101 -5.10 -16.26 -20.87
C SER A 101 -3.88 -15.37 -21.12
N THR A 102 -3.57 -14.45 -20.20
CA THR A 102 -2.46 -13.50 -20.34
C THR A 102 -1.28 -13.81 -19.42
N GLY A 103 -1.49 -14.68 -18.42
CA GLY A 103 -0.49 -15.02 -17.43
C GLY A 103 -0.28 -13.96 -16.35
N TYR A 104 -1.06 -12.87 -16.35
CA TYR A 104 -0.93 -11.77 -15.39
C TYR A 104 -1.40 -12.17 -14.00
N ASP A 105 -0.72 -11.64 -12.98
CA ASP A 105 -0.98 -11.87 -11.57
C ASP A 105 -1.13 -10.52 -10.84
N LEU A 106 -2.15 -10.41 -9.98
CA LEU A 106 -2.41 -9.22 -9.18
C LEU A 106 -2.68 -9.60 -7.72
N HIS A 107 -2.11 -8.85 -6.77
CA HIS A 107 -2.55 -8.95 -5.38
C HIS A 107 -4.02 -8.49 -5.24
N PRO A 108 -4.78 -9.06 -4.30
CA PRO A 108 -6.13 -8.59 -3.98
C PRO A 108 -6.22 -7.11 -3.62
N CYS A 109 -5.22 -6.57 -2.92
CA CYS A 109 -5.15 -5.15 -2.59
C CYS A 109 -4.81 -4.29 -3.83
N CYS A 110 -3.96 -4.80 -4.72
CA CYS A 110 -3.56 -4.06 -5.92
C CYS A 110 -4.70 -3.89 -6.91
N ILE A 111 -5.48 -4.94 -7.18
CA ILE A 111 -6.62 -4.85 -8.12
C ILE A 111 -7.74 -3.90 -7.63
N LYS A 112 -7.75 -3.57 -6.34
CA LYS A 112 -8.71 -2.64 -5.71
C LYS A 112 -8.19 -1.21 -5.55
N LEU A 113 -6.96 -0.92 -6.01
CA LEU A 113 -6.44 0.43 -5.99
C LEU A 113 -7.38 1.38 -6.74
N LYS A 114 -7.69 2.52 -6.11
CA LYS A 114 -8.60 3.51 -6.69
C LYS A 114 -7.92 4.21 -7.86
N ASP A 115 -8.72 4.47 -8.88
CA ASP A 115 -8.28 5.18 -10.08
C ASP A 115 -7.87 6.62 -9.79
N SER A 116 -8.60 7.31 -8.93
CA SER A 116 -8.30 8.66 -8.49
C SER A 116 -8.33 8.70 -6.96
N ILE A 117 -7.34 9.38 -6.38
CA ILE A 117 -7.28 9.67 -4.95
C ILE A 117 -7.00 11.16 -4.76
N SER A 118 -7.75 11.79 -3.85
CA SER A 118 -7.57 13.21 -3.55
C SER A 118 -7.66 13.45 -2.05
N ASP A 119 -7.15 14.59 -1.60
CA ASP A 119 -7.56 15.12 -0.31
C ASP A 119 -9.00 15.68 -0.44
N GLY A 120 -9.78 15.61 0.63
CA GLY A 120 -11.20 16.01 0.59
C GLY A 120 -11.43 17.48 0.20
N GLU A 121 -10.38 18.30 0.27
CA GLU A 121 -10.36 19.71 -0.12
C GLU A 121 -10.00 19.94 -1.60
N GLY A 122 -9.51 18.91 -2.30
CA GLY A 122 -9.14 18.98 -3.72
C GLY A 122 -7.84 19.74 -4.00
N LEU A 123 -7.00 19.98 -2.98
CA LEU A 123 -5.69 20.62 -3.13
C LEU A 123 -4.68 19.67 -3.80
N VAL A 124 -4.81 18.36 -3.57
CA VAL A 124 -3.98 17.31 -4.17
C VAL A 124 -4.89 16.26 -4.77
N SER A 125 -4.67 15.95 -6.06
CA SER A 125 -5.31 14.82 -6.73
C SER A 125 -4.28 14.01 -7.51
N LEU A 126 -4.35 12.69 -7.37
CA LEU A 126 -3.46 11.73 -8.00
C LEU A 126 -4.26 10.70 -8.78
N GLU A 127 -3.83 10.43 -10.00
CA GLU A 127 -4.43 9.45 -10.89
C GLU A 127 -3.54 8.21 -11.00
N LEU A 128 -4.14 7.04 -10.86
CA LEU A 128 -3.50 5.76 -11.07
C LEU A 128 -3.22 5.58 -12.58
N CYS A 129 -2.00 5.18 -12.89
CA CYS A 129 -1.49 5.01 -14.25
C CYS A 129 -0.68 3.73 -14.39
N GLN A 130 -0.89 2.97 -15.48
CA GLN A 130 -0.03 1.83 -15.85
C GLN A 130 1.18 2.26 -16.70
N LYS A 131 1.05 3.31 -17.51
CA LYS A 131 2.13 3.86 -18.33
C LYS A 131 2.63 5.15 -17.71
N VAL A 132 3.93 5.17 -17.45
CA VAL A 132 4.58 6.14 -16.58
C VAL A 132 4.94 7.39 -17.41
N PRO A 133 4.34 8.56 -17.13
CA PRO A 133 4.56 9.76 -17.93
C PRO A 133 5.93 10.40 -17.65
N SER A 134 6.47 10.17 -16.46
CA SER A 134 7.72 10.76 -15.96
C SER A 134 8.53 9.77 -15.13
N LYS A 135 9.73 10.16 -14.71
CA LYS A 135 10.55 9.38 -13.76
C LYS A 135 9.90 9.43 -12.38
N CYS A 136 9.92 8.33 -11.64
CA CYS A 136 9.41 8.31 -10.28
C CYS A 136 10.23 9.23 -9.36
N VAL A 137 9.54 9.94 -8.47
CA VAL A 137 10.14 10.85 -7.49
C VAL A 137 11.08 10.10 -6.55
N GLN A 138 10.79 8.84 -6.21
CA GLN A 138 11.59 8.05 -5.27
C GLN A 138 12.82 7.43 -5.94
N CYS A 139 12.62 6.50 -6.88
CA CYS A 139 13.73 5.74 -7.47
C CYS A 139 14.42 6.44 -8.65
N LYS A 140 13.85 7.54 -9.17
CA LYS A 140 14.33 8.26 -10.37
C LYS A 140 14.33 7.45 -11.67
N HIS A 141 13.68 6.27 -11.68
CA HIS A 141 13.49 5.43 -12.86
C HIS A 141 12.07 5.57 -13.42
N ARG A 142 11.89 5.23 -14.71
CA ARG A 142 10.55 5.15 -15.31
C ARG A 142 9.86 3.84 -14.96
N ASN A 143 10.57 2.72 -15.00
CA ASN A 143 10.00 1.40 -14.69
C ASN A 143 10.06 1.11 -13.19
N VAL A 144 9.11 0.30 -12.71
CA VAL A 144 8.96 -0.07 -11.29
C VAL A 144 10.03 -1.08 -10.86
N VAL A 145 10.27 -2.08 -11.71
CA VAL A 145 11.34 -3.08 -11.59
C VAL A 145 11.89 -3.33 -12.99
N ASP A 146 13.10 -3.89 -13.12
CA ASP A 146 13.63 -4.25 -14.42
C ASP A 146 12.66 -5.21 -15.14
N GLY A 147 12.20 -4.81 -16.33
CA GLY A 147 11.22 -5.57 -17.12
C GLY A 147 9.75 -5.41 -16.73
N ILE A 148 9.42 -4.93 -15.53
CA ILE A 148 8.02 -4.72 -15.07
C ILE A 148 7.69 -3.23 -15.02
N ARG A 149 6.71 -2.81 -15.82
CA ARG A 149 6.28 -1.40 -15.86
C ARG A 149 5.63 -0.97 -14.55
N GLY A 150 4.80 -1.85 -13.96
CA GLY A 150 4.03 -1.62 -12.74
C GLY A 150 3.12 -0.38 -12.81
N TRP A 151 2.44 -0.07 -11.71
CA TRP A 151 1.49 1.02 -11.59
C TRP A 151 2.05 2.16 -10.75
N SER A 152 1.55 3.36 -11.03
CA SER A 152 1.97 4.59 -10.38
C SER A 152 0.80 5.50 -10.10
N TYR A 153 0.86 6.25 -9.01
CA TYR A 153 0.04 7.44 -8.83
C TYR A 153 0.76 8.66 -9.40
N VAL A 154 0.07 9.45 -10.20
CA VAL A 154 0.62 10.61 -10.89
C VAL A 154 -0.19 11.87 -10.53
N SER A 155 0.50 12.97 -10.20
CA SER A 155 -0.16 14.24 -9.92
C SER A 155 -0.70 14.91 -11.18
N SER A 156 -1.87 15.53 -11.06
CA SER A 156 -2.56 16.23 -12.14
C SER A 156 -2.09 17.68 -12.34
N ASP A 157 -1.24 18.17 -11.44
CA ASP A 157 -0.94 19.59 -11.23
C ASP A 157 -0.05 20.21 -12.32
N SER A 158 -0.23 21.52 -12.55
CA SER A 158 0.47 22.36 -13.53
C SER A 158 1.95 22.61 -13.27
N GLY A 159 2.46 22.25 -12.07
CA GLY A 159 3.89 22.35 -11.70
C GLY A 159 4.77 21.22 -12.22
N GLY A 160 4.20 20.25 -12.92
CA GLY A 160 4.87 19.05 -13.44
C GLY A 160 4.27 17.77 -12.87
N LYS A 161 4.15 16.73 -13.71
CA LYS A 161 3.58 15.43 -13.32
C LYS A 161 4.57 14.67 -12.44
N CYS A 162 4.37 14.72 -11.13
CA CYS A 162 5.07 13.89 -10.16
C CYS A 162 4.56 12.46 -10.26
N CYS A 163 5.47 11.49 -10.27
CA CYS A 163 5.13 10.07 -10.39
C CYS A 163 5.60 9.29 -9.16
N TYR A 164 4.70 8.49 -8.58
CA TYR A 164 4.95 7.66 -7.41
C TYR A 164 4.62 6.22 -7.75
N HIS A 165 5.65 5.40 -7.99
CA HIS A 165 5.48 3.96 -8.17
C HIS A 165 4.83 3.35 -6.92
N VAL A 166 3.80 2.52 -7.10
CA VAL A 166 3.17 1.78 -6.00
C VAL A 166 4.22 0.96 -5.25
N TRP A 167 5.14 0.33 -5.98
CA TRP A 167 6.25 -0.42 -5.40
C TRP A 167 7.17 0.41 -4.53
N CYS A 168 7.61 1.58 -5.00
CA CYS A 168 8.56 2.41 -4.26
C CYS A 168 7.95 2.89 -2.94
N VAL A 169 6.65 3.20 -2.93
CA VAL A 169 5.94 3.51 -1.69
C VAL A 169 5.85 2.26 -0.81
N LYS A 170 5.58 1.08 -1.39
CA LYS A 170 5.58 -0.18 -0.61
C LYS A 170 6.92 -0.43 0.07
N GLN A 171 8.01 -0.36 -0.69
CA GLN A 171 9.38 -0.60 -0.21
C GLN A 171 9.78 0.37 0.89
N LEU A 172 9.49 1.67 0.71
CA LEU A 172 9.77 2.68 1.72
C LEU A 172 9.14 2.27 3.06
N ILE A 173 7.90 1.79 3.08
CA ILE A 173 7.24 1.39 4.33
C ILE A 173 7.82 0.10 4.91
N LEU A 174 8.03 -0.92 4.08
CA LEU A 174 8.55 -2.21 4.54
C LEU A 174 9.95 -2.10 5.15
N GLU A 175 10.84 -1.30 4.54
CA GLU A 175 12.18 -1.03 5.08
C GLU A 175 12.13 -0.36 6.45
N ASN A 176 11.16 0.54 6.66
CA ASN A 176 11.00 1.24 7.93
C ASN A 176 10.39 0.36 9.03
N LEU A 177 9.41 -0.48 8.66
CA LEU A 177 8.88 -1.48 9.59
C LEU A 177 9.96 -2.48 10.02
N ASN A 178 10.82 -2.92 9.11
CA ASN A 178 11.90 -3.85 9.45
C ASN A 178 12.97 -3.22 10.36
N LYS A 179 13.18 -1.90 10.28
CA LYS A 179 14.12 -1.18 11.15
C LYS A 179 13.57 -0.90 12.57
N GLY A 180 12.28 -1.11 12.83
CA GLY A 180 11.65 -0.81 14.13
C GLY A 180 10.80 -1.92 14.75
N TYR A 181 10.20 -2.81 13.96
CA TYR A 181 9.12 -3.71 14.41
C TYR A 181 9.47 -5.20 14.35
N PHE A 182 10.30 -5.65 13.39
CA PHE A 182 10.63 -7.08 13.21
C PHE A 182 12.01 -7.50 13.72
N SER A 183 12.87 -6.55 14.09
CA SER A 183 14.19 -6.84 14.65
C SER A 183 14.18 -7.17 16.16
N ASN A 184 13.03 -7.05 16.83
CA ASN A 184 12.85 -7.41 18.24
C ASN A 184 11.82 -8.53 18.38
N GLU A 185 12.21 -9.77 18.10
CA GLU A 185 11.39 -10.95 18.43
C GLU A 185 11.33 -11.28 19.95
N THR A 186 11.76 -10.38 20.85
CA THR A 186 11.85 -10.71 22.29
C THR A 186 11.22 -9.74 23.28
N SER A 187 10.39 -8.79 22.87
CA SER A 187 9.66 -8.00 23.88
C SER A 187 8.40 -7.34 23.32
N SER A 188 7.26 -7.88 23.76
CA SER A 188 5.92 -7.33 23.57
C SER A 188 5.77 -5.98 24.28
N ILE A 189 6.23 -4.90 23.66
CA ILE A 189 5.80 -3.54 23.96
C ILE A 189 5.63 -2.83 22.62
N GLY A 190 4.38 -2.49 22.27
CA GLY A 190 4.08 -1.75 21.04
C GLY A 190 4.77 -0.39 21.05
N MET A 191 5.39 -0.02 19.93
CA MET A 191 5.97 1.31 19.74
C MET A 191 4.91 2.40 19.87
N SER A 192 5.29 3.52 20.46
CA SER A 192 4.42 4.67 20.65
C SER A 192 4.20 5.44 19.35
N ASP A 193 3.06 6.12 19.21
CA ASP A 193 2.72 6.98 18.05
C ASP A 193 3.81 8.04 17.73
N ARG A 194 4.58 8.43 18.75
CA ARG A 194 5.70 9.38 18.64
C ARG A 194 6.89 8.82 17.85
N GLU A 195 7.18 7.54 17.99
CA GLU A 195 8.29 6.89 17.30
C GLU A 195 7.96 6.66 15.82
N TYR A 196 6.69 6.33 15.53
CA TYR A 196 6.20 6.21 14.16
C TYR A 196 6.30 7.55 13.39
N SER A 197 6.01 8.64 14.09
CA SER A 197 6.11 10.01 13.54
C SER A 197 7.54 10.39 13.19
N GLN A 198 8.47 10.14 14.10
CA GLN A 198 9.89 10.44 13.88
C GLN A 198 10.50 9.63 12.73
N LEU A 199 10.05 8.38 12.56
CA LEU A 199 10.45 7.53 11.45
C LEU A 199 10.02 8.14 10.12
N ALA A 200 8.77 8.49 9.94
CA ALA A 200 8.32 9.02 8.66
C ALA A 200 8.81 10.45 8.35
N VAL A 201 9.09 11.27 9.36
CA VAL A 201 9.82 12.55 9.18
C VAL A 201 11.23 12.30 8.64
N ARG A 202 11.97 11.34 9.21
CA ARG A 202 13.30 10.94 8.70
C ARG A 202 13.28 10.44 7.26
N ASN A 203 12.19 9.80 6.83
CA ASN A 203 12.03 9.32 5.46
C ASN A 203 11.73 10.42 4.45
N MET A 204 11.03 11.48 4.87
CA MET A 204 10.84 12.69 4.07
C MET A 204 12.16 13.46 3.93
N ASP A 205 13.04 13.41 4.93
CA ASP A 205 14.38 14.00 4.88
C ASP A 205 15.36 13.26 3.93
N MET A 206 15.05 12.04 3.47
CA MET A 206 15.87 11.34 2.46
C MET A 206 15.61 11.82 1.02
N VAL A 207 14.53 12.58 0.78
CA VAL A 207 14.28 13.29 -0.49
C VAL A 207 15.28 14.46 -0.69
N ARG A 208 16.14 14.72 0.29
CA ARG A 208 16.88 15.99 0.47
C ARG A 208 18.29 16.04 -0.12
N SER A 209 18.75 15.03 -0.86
CA SER A 209 20.05 15.14 -1.55
C SER A 209 19.94 15.72 -2.96
N ARG A 210 19.95 17.06 -3.06
CA ARG A 210 20.99 17.88 -3.74
C ARG A 210 20.49 19.26 -4.20
N ARG A 211 20.97 20.29 -3.47
CA ARG A 211 21.35 21.65 -3.92
C ARG A 211 20.24 22.64 -4.35
N ILE A 212 19.89 23.59 -3.48
CA ILE A 212 20.32 25.01 -3.50
C ILE A 212 19.45 25.87 -2.55
N SER A 213 20.15 26.72 -1.81
CA SER A 213 19.69 27.91 -1.08
C SER A 213 18.44 28.60 -1.66
N ARG A 214 17.44 28.89 -0.79
CA ARG A 214 16.67 30.16 -0.65
C ARG A 214 15.16 29.98 -0.36
N ARG A 215 14.68 30.82 0.58
CA ARG A 215 13.31 31.27 0.93
C ARG A 215 12.39 30.32 1.73
N LEU A 216 12.29 30.63 3.02
CA LEU A 216 11.62 29.92 4.12
C LEU A 216 10.08 29.79 3.99
N GLY A 217 9.40 30.75 3.34
CA GLY A 217 7.93 30.77 3.26
C GLY A 217 7.32 29.82 2.22
N THR A 218 7.97 29.68 1.07
CA THR A 218 7.54 28.80 -0.03
C THR A 218 7.83 27.32 0.28
N MET A 219 8.92 27.05 1.02
CA MET A 219 9.35 25.71 1.43
C MET A 219 8.32 25.00 2.31
N LYS A 220 7.70 25.69 3.29
CA LYS A 220 6.68 25.08 4.17
C LYS A 220 5.45 24.59 3.40
N LYS A 221 5.04 25.29 2.33
CA LYS A 221 3.89 24.89 1.49
C LYS A 221 4.19 23.60 0.69
N TYR A 222 5.37 23.50 0.08
CA TYR A 222 5.77 22.32 -0.69
C TYR A 222 5.93 21.07 0.19
N THR A 223 6.49 21.23 1.41
CA THR A 223 6.58 20.13 2.37
C THR A 223 5.19 19.61 2.76
N LYS A 224 4.22 20.50 3.01
CA LYS A 224 2.83 20.11 3.31
C LYS A 224 2.18 19.31 2.17
N ILE A 225 2.35 19.74 0.93
CA ILE A 225 1.83 19.03 -0.25
C ILE A 225 2.48 17.64 -0.37
N ALA A 226 3.80 17.55 -0.22
CA ALA A 226 4.51 16.27 -0.28
C ALA A 226 4.03 15.27 0.79
N VAL A 227 3.76 15.77 2.01
CA VAL A 227 3.17 14.95 3.09
C VAL A 227 1.79 14.46 2.67
N LEU A 228 0.91 15.34 2.19
CA LEU A 228 -0.44 14.96 1.75
C LEU A 228 -0.41 13.89 0.66
N VAL A 229 0.44 14.08 -0.36
CA VAL A 229 0.65 13.08 -1.43
C VAL A 229 1.07 11.73 -0.85
N PHE A 230 2.05 11.72 0.06
CA PHE A 230 2.49 10.49 0.71
C PHE A 230 1.35 9.83 1.50
N LYS A 231 0.57 10.60 2.27
CA LYS A 231 -0.59 10.08 3.02
C LYS A 231 -1.62 9.43 2.11
N LEU A 232 -1.93 10.08 0.98
CA LEU A 232 -2.91 9.58 0.01
C LEU A 232 -2.44 8.27 -0.61
N VAL A 233 -1.22 8.23 -1.14
CA VAL A 233 -0.69 7.01 -1.76
C VAL A 233 -0.52 5.90 -0.73
N PHE A 234 -0.06 6.21 0.48
CA PHE A 234 0.01 5.24 1.57
C PHE A 234 -1.36 4.64 1.83
N SER A 235 -2.38 5.49 2.07
CA SER A 235 -3.71 5.03 2.46
C SER A 235 -4.37 4.21 1.35
N ALA A 236 -4.10 4.54 0.09
CA ALA A 236 -4.56 3.76 -1.06
C ALA A 236 -3.90 2.38 -1.13
N VAL A 237 -2.59 2.30 -0.89
CA VAL A 237 -1.80 1.07 -1.07
C VAL A 237 -1.92 0.10 0.10
N PHE A 238 -2.02 0.64 1.31
CA PHE A 238 -1.92 -0.11 2.55
C PHE A 238 -3.19 -0.12 3.39
N GLY A 239 -4.14 0.78 3.11
CA GLY A 239 -5.30 1.09 3.94
C GLY A 239 -5.06 2.29 4.87
N ASN A 240 -6.13 2.88 5.40
CA ASN A 240 -6.09 4.16 6.12
C ASN A 240 -5.38 4.03 7.49
N PRO A 241 -4.27 4.74 7.73
CA PRO A 241 -3.54 4.74 8.99
C PRO A 241 -3.87 5.96 9.85
N ILE A 242 -5.09 6.09 10.37
CA ILE A 242 -5.47 7.34 11.07
C ILE A 242 -4.51 7.67 12.24
N THR A 243 -3.98 6.69 12.97
CA THR A 243 -3.03 6.92 14.07
C THR A 243 -1.58 7.09 13.61
N ALA A 244 -1.11 6.26 12.69
CA ALA A 244 0.29 6.29 12.23
C ALA A 244 0.65 7.58 11.46
N ILE A 245 -0.34 8.28 10.90
CA ILE A 245 -0.13 9.44 10.04
C ILE A 245 -0.59 10.78 10.65
N ALA A 246 -1.47 10.78 11.67
CA ALA A 246 -1.87 12.01 12.36
C ALA A 246 -0.67 12.68 13.06
N SER A 247 0.08 11.89 13.82
CA SER A 247 1.24 12.32 14.61
C SER A 247 2.42 12.80 13.73
N LEU A 248 2.51 12.25 12.51
CA LEU A 248 3.42 12.66 11.43
C LEU A 248 3.14 14.10 10.93
N VAL A 249 1.88 14.51 10.92
CA VAL A 249 1.48 15.87 10.52
C VAL A 249 1.60 16.86 11.66
N GLU A 250 1.30 16.46 12.89
CA GLU A 250 1.52 17.32 14.06
C GLU A 250 3.00 17.64 14.23
N ALA A 251 3.89 16.65 14.10
CA ALA A 251 5.34 16.86 14.16
C ALA A 251 5.91 17.79 13.07
N LEU A 252 5.21 17.95 11.93
CA LEU A 252 5.64 18.80 10.81
C LEU A 252 4.97 20.18 10.81
N VAL A 253 3.91 20.37 11.61
CA VAL A 253 3.21 21.65 11.77
C VAL A 253 3.77 22.45 12.95
N SER A 254 4.43 21.79 13.90
CA SER A 254 5.04 22.40 15.09
C SER A 254 6.45 23.00 14.90
N ASP A 255 7.01 23.02 13.67
CA ASP A 255 8.27 23.72 13.30
C ASP A 255 8.05 24.86 12.28
#